data_AF-A0A024U3R6-F1
#
_entry.id   AF-A0A024U3R6-F1
#
_cell.length_a   1.000
_cell.length_b   1.000
_cell.length_c   1.000
_cell.angle_alpha   90.00
_cell.angle_beta   90.00
_cell.angle_gamma   90.00
#
_symmetry.space_group_name_H-M   'P 1'
#
loop_
_entity.id
_entity.type
_entity.pdbx_description
1 polymer ?
#
loop_
_entity_poly.entity_id
_entity_poly.type
_entity_poly.pdbx_seq_one_letter_code
_entity_poly.pdbx_strand_id
1 'polypeptide(L)'
;MVLNSGNDAADATSAAPRAKTKWKLPPMKASSSSHLRCPNCGVAHPNPSLADTYRYCHSCAKVMRESVVCLLPHLQRSPCRGSFEGQNRLVVLAASYGHPTNSQHAVSVLAEIQTLISCTPTHSRLHLPANTPLLATFFPAHQDPVPGKRKVLCLRYVVPNLNPDLTRHGEVRCETGEDGALFAPLTLQFGVDNLPKLWINRATYGHRHSNTPGLVFDVAERLTGLADLNGGDFVSVAATTNLTQLFGEPCEAMAKTLTVDYEIIGRTGQARQYEQDGRLVDDIVIQHLPVVGPGIVIERADYGWLPHDLDLKLTDVAAQAKLTASFLQARIDRAQVPGSCLSIHTDENLNALFGDPCPGLPRLLVVEYSLLGYGETGSDDEIIKKGGGHSRNFAMAKGGKLRLHVAAEGFLAKPVSISIQEVFPSLVVSRAYFGHPTNVLKTFDVTEPIGVLAAKGNATKSLVIPKQLDLVAAYGDPCRGIRKALTINYQVLGMGGTLVLPTTASNSLAGGLVLGYPLDKVDGGVDGKMGFYERLAVATAKSANMSARERMQTSASQRLWSMK
;
A
#
# COMPACT_ATOMS: atom_id res chain seq x y z
N MET A 1 -60.58 -0.37 -0.82
CA MET A 1 -61.07 -0.39 0.57
C MET A 1 -60.60 0.90 1.22
N VAL A 2 -61.57 1.79 1.44
CA VAL A 2 -61.63 3.02 2.26
C VAL A 2 -60.31 3.69 2.70
N LEU A 3 -60.05 4.85 2.08
CA LEU A 3 -59.28 5.96 2.67
C LEU A 3 -60.16 6.61 3.75
N ASN A 4 -59.63 6.76 4.97
CA ASN A 4 -60.24 7.62 5.99
C ASN A 4 -59.38 8.88 6.16
N SER A 5 -59.93 9.97 5.66
CA SER A 5 -59.54 11.36 5.92
C SER A 5 -60.16 11.82 7.24
N GLY A 6 -59.34 12.39 8.13
CA GLY A 6 -59.80 13.17 9.27
C GLY A 6 -58.86 14.35 9.46
N ASN A 7 -59.30 15.51 8.98
CA ASN A 7 -58.75 16.81 9.34
C ASN A 7 -59.16 17.11 10.78
N ASP A 8 -58.24 17.61 11.60
CA ASP A 8 -58.56 18.65 12.58
C ASP A 8 -57.35 19.60 12.69
N ALA A 9 -57.65 20.88 12.57
CA ALA A 9 -56.72 21.99 12.59
C ALA A 9 -56.59 22.56 14.00
N ALA A 10 -55.46 23.27 14.20
CA ALA A 10 -55.13 24.19 15.28
C ALA A 10 -54.69 23.58 16.63
N ASP A 11 -53.39 23.62 16.89
CA ASP A 11 -52.88 24.54 17.91
C ASP A 11 -51.37 24.78 17.73
N ALA A 12 -51.04 26.04 17.50
CA ALA A 12 -49.68 26.53 17.38
C ALA A 12 -49.24 27.14 18.71
N THR A 13 -48.55 26.38 19.55
CA THR A 13 -47.74 26.94 20.65
C THR A 13 -46.54 26.06 20.99
N SER A 14 -45.35 26.64 20.78
CA SER A 14 -44.09 26.42 21.49
C SER A 14 -43.75 25.01 22.04
N ALA A 15 -42.88 24.28 21.32
CA ALA A 15 -42.00 23.29 21.95
C ALA A 15 -40.70 23.11 21.14
N ALA A 16 -39.59 23.12 21.87
CA ALA A 16 -38.19 23.03 21.43
C ALA A 16 -37.90 21.92 20.38
N PRO A 17 -36.82 22.05 19.57
CA PRO A 17 -36.46 21.03 18.59
C PRO A 17 -36.14 19.71 19.30
N ARG A 18 -37.01 18.71 19.08
CA ARG A 18 -36.79 17.32 19.49
C ARG A 18 -35.44 16.84 18.95
N ALA A 19 -34.54 16.52 19.86
CA ALA A 19 -33.30 15.83 19.55
C ALA A 19 -33.59 14.60 18.69
N LYS A 20 -32.95 14.52 17.51
CA LYS A 20 -32.92 13.30 16.71
C LYS A 20 -32.39 12.19 17.61
N THR A 21 -33.27 11.31 18.05
CA THR A 21 -32.91 10.07 18.73
C THR A 21 -32.03 9.28 17.77
N LYS A 22 -30.71 9.39 17.97
CA LYS A 22 -29.74 8.47 17.38
C LYS A 22 -30.26 7.06 17.66
N TRP A 23 -30.55 6.31 16.60
CA TRP A 23 -30.72 4.87 16.70
C TRP A 23 -29.50 4.33 17.44
N LYS A 24 -29.70 3.92 18.70
CA LYS A 24 -28.70 3.17 19.44
C LYS A 24 -28.85 1.72 18.96
N LEU A 25 -27.78 1.15 18.42
CA LEU A 25 -27.67 -0.30 18.29
C LEU A 25 -28.10 -0.94 19.61
N PRO A 26 -28.88 -2.04 19.59
CA PRO A 26 -29.12 -2.80 20.80
C PRO A 26 -27.77 -3.08 21.45
N PRO A 27 -27.60 -2.87 22.77
CA PRO A 27 -26.38 -3.27 23.42
C PRO A 27 -26.16 -4.75 23.10
N MET A 28 -25.03 -5.09 22.50
CA MET A 28 -24.59 -6.47 22.36
C MET A 28 -24.54 -7.04 23.78
N LYS A 29 -25.63 -7.68 24.20
CA LYS A 29 -25.56 -8.65 25.27
C LYS A 29 -24.50 -9.64 24.79
N ALA A 30 -23.46 -9.84 25.59
CA ALA A 30 -22.59 -11.00 25.46
C ALA A 30 -23.52 -12.22 25.55
N SER A 31 -24.02 -12.68 24.41
CA SER A 31 -24.91 -13.81 24.36
C SER A 31 -24.02 -15.01 24.63
N SER A 32 -24.18 -15.57 25.83
CA SER A 32 -23.76 -16.90 26.25
C SER A 32 -24.36 -18.03 25.41
N SER A 33 -24.76 -17.78 24.16
CA SER A 33 -25.25 -18.79 23.22
C SER A 33 -24.07 -19.44 22.52
N SER A 34 -23.86 -20.72 22.79
CA SER A 34 -22.83 -21.63 22.27
C SER A 34 -22.74 -21.76 20.74
N HIS A 35 -23.56 -21.06 19.96
CA HIS A 35 -23.63 -21.20 18.51
C HIS A 35 -23.67 -19.83 17.82
N LEU A 36 -22.50 -19.33 17.40
CA LEU A 36 -22.42 -18.27 16.40
C LEU A 36 -23.04 -18.81 15.10
N ARG A 37 -24.00 -18.10 14.51
CA ARG A 37 -24.65 -18.52 13.24
C ARG A 37 -24.45 -17.46 12.17
N CYS A 38 -24.34 -17.91 10.92
CA CYS A 38 -24.27 -17.02 9.78
C CYS A 38 -25.56 -16.20 9.66
N PRO A 39 -25.49 -14.87 9.57
CA PRO A 39 -26.67 -14.03 9.45
C PRO A 39 -27.40 -14.22 8.11
N ASN A 40 -26.72 -14.77 7.09
CA ASN A 40 -27.28 -14.96 5.76
C ASN A 40 -27.96 -16.33 5.57
N CYS A 41 -27.31 -17.43 5.96
CA CYS A 41 -27.86 -18.78 5.75
C CYS A 41 -28.24 -19.53 7.04
N GLY A 42 -28.04 -18.94 8.22
CA GLY A 42 -28.39 -19.55 9.52
C GLY A 42 -27.51 -20.73 9.97
N VAL A 43 -26.57 -21.16 9.13
CA VAL A 43 -25.62 -22.25 9.44
C VAL A 43 -24.73 -21.86 10.62
N ALA A 44 -24.55 -22.77 11.57
CA ALA A 44 -23.72 -22.55 12.74
C ALA A 44 -22.23 -22.59 12.39
N HIS A 45 -21.45 -21.72 13.02
CA HIS A 45 -20.01 -21.69 12.92
C HIS A 45 -19.44 -23.01 13.48
N PRO A 46 -18.64 -23.77 12.71
CA PRO A 46 -18.19 -25.10 13.12
C PRO A 46 -17.31 -25.08 14.38
N ASN A 47 -16.50 -24.03 14.56
CA ASN A 47 -15.74 -23.78 15.78
C ASN A 47 -15.81 -22.28 16.20
N PRO A 48 -16.79 -21.88 17.04
CA PRO A 48 -17.01 -20.47 17.39
C PRO A 48 -15.81 -19.76 18.01
N SER A 49 -14.89 -20.49 18.64
CA SER A 49 -13.66 -19.93 19.22
C SER A 49 -12.70 -19.35 18.15
N LEU A 50 -12.82 -19.81 16.90
CA LEU A 50 -11.99 -19.39 15.78
C LEU A 50 -12.67 -18.38 14.85
N ALA A 51 -13.84 -17.85 15.23
CA ALA A 51 -14.63 -16.94 14.40
C ALA A 51 -13.87 -15.68 13.96
N ASP A 52 -12.86 -15.27 14.72
CA ASP A 52 -12.04 -14.10 14.38
C ASP A 52 -11.01 -14.38 13.28
N THR A 53 -10.61 -15.65 13.07
CA THR A 53 -9.71 -16.06 11.97
C THR A 53 -10.46 -16.76 10.82
N TYR A 54 -11.64 -17.34 11.08
CA TYR A 54 -12.54 -17.95 10.10
C TYR A 54 -13.82 -17.11 9.96
N ARG A 55 -13.66 -15.90 9.44
CA ARG A 55 -14.73 -14.89 9.38
C ARG A 55 -15.82 -15.20 8.36
N TYR A 56 -15.59 -16.14 7.45
CA TYR A 56 -16.51 -16.48 6.35
C TYR A 56 -17.26 -17.78 6.63
N CYS A 57 -18.55 -17.78 6.33
CA CYS A 57 -19.38 -18.96 6.47
C CYS A 57 -18.90 -20.05 5.51
N HIS A 58 -18.60 -21.24 6.01
CA HIS A 58 -18.18 -22.36 5.16
C HIS A 58 -19.26 -22.80 4.15
N SER A 59 -20.53 -22.46 4.39
CA SER A 59 -21.66 -22.85 3.54
C SER A 59 -21.97 -21.81 2.45
N CYS A 60 -22.07 -20.53 2.79
CA CYS A 60 -22.46 -19.49 1.83
C CYS A 60 -21.34 -18.47 1.53
N ALA A 61 -20.12 -18.68 2.03
CA ALA A 61 -18.96 -17.79 1.93
C ALA A 61 -19.15 -16.35 2.46
N LYS A 62 -20.34 -15.98 2.94
CA LYS A 62 -20.61 -14.65 3.48
C LYS A 62 -19.91 -14.43 4.82
N VAL A 63 -19.53 -13.18 5.06
CA VAL A 63 -18.96 -12.72 6.32
C VAL A 63 -19.95 -13.02 7.46
N MET A 64 -19.55 -13.87 8.40
CA MET A 64 -20.32 -14.19 9.61
C MET A 64 -20.11 -13.15 10.71
N ARG A 65 -18.93 -12.51 10.71
CA ARG A 65 -18.58 -11.46 11.65
C ARG A 65 -17.77 -10.41 10.90
N GLU A 66 -18.31 -9.20 10.81
CA GLU A 66 -17.56 -8.06 10.26
C GLU A 66 -16.26 -7.86 11.05
N SER A 67 -15.27 -7.23 10.43
CA SER A 67 -14.12 -6.69 11.15
C SER A 67 -14.61 -5.58 12.08
N VAL A 68 -15.21 -5.96 13.20
CA VAL A 68 -15.35 -5.05 14.31
C VAL A 68 -13.93 -4.86 14.78
N VAL A 69 -13.39 -3.65 14.56
CA VAL A 69 -12.22 -3.15 15.26
C VAL A 69 -12.42 -3.58 16.70
N CYS A 70 -11.65 -4.56 17.14
CA CYS A 70 -11.72 -5.04 18.50
C CYS A 70 -11.14 -3.88 19.32
N LEU A 71 -12.00 -2.91 19.66
CA LEU A 71 -11.73 -1.88 20.64
C LEU A 71 -11.63 -2.65 21.95
N LEU A 72 -10.46 -3.25 22.18
CA LEU A 72 -10.16 -3.92 23.43
C LEU A 72 -10.51 -2.93 24.53
N PRO A 73 -11.46 -3.24 25.42
CA PRO A 73 -11.78 -2.38 26.54
C PRO A 73 -10.54 -2.10 27.38
N HIS A 74 -9.53 -2.97 27.35
CA HIS A 74 -8.25 -2.84 28.03
C HIS A 74 -7.35 -1.73 27.44
N LEU A 75 -7.48 -1.43 26.15
CA LEU A 75 -6.79 -0.28 25.51
C LEU A 75 -7.54 1.03 25.76
N GLN A 76 -8.85 0.99 26.02
CA GLN A 76 -9.69 2.17 26.31
C GLN A 76 -9.83 2.48 27.82
N ARG A 77 -9.60 1.51 28.71
CA ARG A 77 -9.82 1.63 30.16
C ARG A 77 -8.54 1.71 30.98
N SER A 78 -7.54 2.46 30.52
CA SER A 78 -6.53 3.00 31.44
C SER A 78 -6.76 4.50 31.59
N PRO A 79 -7.53 4.95 32.60
CA PRO A 79 -7.68 6.37 32.92
C PRO A 79 -6.41 6.99 33.52
N CYS A 80 -5.36 6.18 33.71
CA CYS A 80 -4.05 6.64 34.14
C CYS A 80 -3.27 7.15 32.91
N ARG A 81 -3.30 8.47 32.68
CA ARG A 81 -2.42 9.24 31.78
C ARG A 81 -0.90 9.12 32.11
N GLY A 82 -0.47 8.06 32.81
CA GLY A 82 0.84 7.98 33.46
C GLY A 82 1.74 6.81 33.04
N SER A 83 1.32 5.86 32.22
CA SER A 83 2.21 4.79 31.76
C SER A 83 2.20 4.68 30.24
N PHE A 84 3.37 4.92 29.64
CA PHE A 84 3.71 4.72 28.23
C PHE A 84 3.80 3.22 27.85
N GLU A 85 3.42 2.30 28.73
CA GLU A 85 3.53 0.85 28.50
C GLU A 85 2.48 0.36 27.50
N GLY A 86 2.86 0.24 26.23
CA GLY A 86 2.03 -0.45 25.23
C GLY A 86 2.01 0.14 23.81
N GLN A 87 2.55 1.34 23.61
CA GLN A 87 2.56 1.98 22.28
C GLN A 87 3.52 1.27 21.34
N ASN A 88 3.13 1.15 20.06
CA ASN A 88 3.88 0.45 19.00
C ASN A 88 4.22 -1.01 19.34
N ARG A 89 3.46 -1.62 20.25
CA ARG A 89 3.57 -3.04 20.57
C ARG A 89 2.59 -3.86 19.74
N LEU A 90 3.12 -4.84 19.03
CA LEU A 90 2.36 -5.86 18.36
C LEU A 90 1.52 -6.64 19.38
N VAL A 91 0.21 -6.60 19.22
CA VAL A 91 -0.74 -7.41 19.99
C VAL A 91 -1.48 -8.31 19.02
N VAL A 92 -1.29 -9.62 19.16
CA VAL A 92 -2.04 -10.62 18.38
C VAL A 92 -3.39 -10.83 19.05
N LEU A 93 -4.45 -10.58 18.30
CA LEU A 93 -5.85 -10.64 18.73
C LEU A 93 -6.43 -12.04 18.56
N ALA A 94 -6.05 -12.72 17.48
CA ALA A 94 -6.48 -14.07 17.18
C ALA A 94 -5.42 -14.78 16.33
N ALA A 95 -5.22 -16.06 16.58
CA ALA A 95 -4.32 -16.90 15.80
C ALA A 95 -4.88 -18.30 15.66
N SER A 96 -4.81 -18.86 14.46
CA SER A 96 -5.24 -20.23 14.20
C SER A 96 -4.32 -20.95 13.23
N TYR A 97 -4.24 -22.26 13.38
CA TYR A 97 -3.46 -23.14 12.52
C TYR A 97 -4.30 -24.34 12.10
N GLY A 98 -4.37 -24.61 10.79
CA GLY A 98 -5.13 -25.74 10.26
C GLY A 98 -5.63 -25.53 8.83
N HIS A 99 -6.81 -26.08 8.52
CA HIS A 99 -7.37 -26.06 7.15
C HIS A 99 -7.67 -24.63 6.67
N PRO A 100 -7.37 -24.25 5.41
CA PRO A 100 -7.55 -22.87 4.91
C PRO A 100 -8.97 -22.28 4.96
N THR A 101 -10.00 -23.10 5.17
CA THR A 101 -11.42 -22.71 5.00
C THR A 101 -12.35 -23.34 6.03
N ASN A 102 -12.05 -24.54 6.52
CA ASN A 102 -12.90 -25.25 7.48
C ASN A 102 -12.35 -25.15 8.90
N SER A 103 -13.03 -24.37 9.74
CA SER A 103 -12.63 -24.14 11.13
C SER A 103 -12.73 -25.38 12.04
N GLN A 104 -13.44 -26.44 11.64
CA GLN A 104 -13.47 -27.71 12.39
C GLN A 104 -12.10 -28.40 12.37
N HIS A 105 -11.32 -28.17 11.32
CA HIS A 105 -10.00 -28.76 11.12
C HIS A 105 -8.90 -27.73 11.40
N ALA A 106 -9.10 -26.92 12.43
CA ALA A 106 -8.16 -25.92 12.87
C ALA A 106 -8.17 -25.77 14.39
N VAL A 107 -7.02 -25.37 14.92
CA VAL A 107 -6.79 -25.13 16.35
C VAL A 107 -6.43 -23.67 16.58
N SER A 108 -6.76 -23.16 17.77
CA SER A 108 -6.28 -21.84 18.22
C SER A 108 -4.83 -21.98 18.68
N VAL A 109 -3.96 -21.13 18.17
CA VAL A 109 -2.53 -21.07 18.56
C VAL A 109 -2.17 -19.70 19.14
N LEU A 110 -3.17 -19.00 19.68
CA LEU A 110 -3.04 -17.63 20.16
C LEU A 110 -2.04 -17.50 21.30
N ALA A 111 -2.11 -18.37 22.29
CA ALA A 111 -1.26 -18.30 23.47
C ALA A 111 0.21 -18.52 23.08
N GLU A 112 0.48 -19.50 22.23
CA GLU A 112 1.79 -19.85 21.73
C GLU A 112 2.37 -18.74 20.85
N ILE A 113 1.57 -18.13 19.98
CA ILE A 113 2.04 -16.99 19.19
C ILE A 113 2.36 -15.80 20.10
N GLN A 114 1.54 -15.53 21.12
CA GLN A 114 1.77 -14.42 22.03
C GLN A 114 3.06 -14.57 22.84
N THR A 115 3.48 -15.79 23.20
CA THR A 115 4.77 -16.02 23.89
C THR A 115 5.97 -15.84 22.97
N LEU A 116 5.79 -15.96 21.65
CA LEU A 116 6.85 -15.76 20.65
C LEU A 116 7.07 -14.28 20.29
N ILE A 117 6.21 -13.37 20.74
CA ILE A 117 6.37 -11.93 20.47
C ILE A 117 7.47 -11.39 21.37
N SER A 118 8.56 -10.95 20.75
CA SER A 118 9.60 -10.19 21.43
C SER A 118 9.18 -8.71 21.53
N CYS A 119 9.05 -8.20 22.75
CA CYS A 119 8.68 -6.82 23.03
C CYS A 119 9.79 -6.12 23.82
N THR A 120 10.27 -4.99 23.32
CA THR A 120 11.05 -4.00 24.06
C THR A 120 10.23 -2.71 24.22
N PRO A 121 10.73 -1.68 24.94
CA PRO A 121 10.05 -0.39 25.01
C PRO A 121 9.91 0.33 23.66
N THR A 122 10.80 0.04 22.70
CA THR A 122 10.88 0.75 21.42
C THR A 122 10.58 -0.14 20.21
N HIS A 123 10.41 -1.44 20.44
CA HIS A 123 10.34 -2.43 19.38
C HIS A 123 9.39 -3.56 19.73
N SER A 124 8.67 -4.07 18.75
CA SER A 124 7.96 -5.34 18.83
C SER A 124 8.17 -6.16 17.58
N ARG A 125 8.46 -7.44 17.75
CA ARG A 125 8.77 -8.33 16.65
C ARG A 125 8.22 -9.73 16.89
N LEU A 126 7.56 -10.26 15.87
CA LEU A 126 7.22 -11.67 15.72
C LEU A 126 8.00 -12.19 14.50
N HIS A 127 8.78 -13.26 14.69
CA HIS A 127 9.52 -13.90 13.61
C HIS A 127 9.35 -15.40 13.68
N LEU A 128 8.79 -15.99 12.62
CA LEU A 128 8.76 -17.43 12.39
C LEU A 128 9.60 -17.72 11.12
N PRO A 129 10.68 -18.49 11.24
CA PRO A 129 11.53 -18.81 10.10
C PRO A 129 10.82 -19.67 9.06
N ALA A 130 11.25 -19.55 7.80
CA ALA A 130 10.83 -20.46 6.74
C ALA A 130 11.30 -21.89 7.01
N ASN A 131 10.69 -22.86 6.35
CA ASN A 131 11.05 -24.28 6.40
C ASN A 131 11.04 -24.88 7.82
N THR A 132 10.33 -24.24 8.76
CA THR A 132 10.27 -24.67 10.16
C THR A 132 8.90 -25.31 10.43
N PRO A 133 8.84 -26.60 10.82
CA PRO A 133 7.59 -27.30 11.13
C PRO A 133 6.89 -26.68 12.35
N LEU A 134 5.77 -25.99 12.11
CA LEU A 134 5.15 -25.17 13.15
C LEU A 134 4.64 -25.97 14.35
N LEU A 135 4.01 -27.13 14.11
CA LEU A 135 3.50 -27.99 15.18
C LEU A 135 4.62 -28.52 16.08
N ALA A 136 5.69 -29.04 15.49
CA ALA A 136 6.78 -29.66 16.26
C ALA A 136 7.60 -28.61 17.04
N THR A 137 7.81 -27.43 16.44
CA THR A 137 8.70 -26.41 17.01
C THR A 137 7.98 -25.43 17.93
N PHE A 138 6.81 -24.94 17.53
CA PHE A 138 6.14 -23.82 18.19
C PHE A 138 4.82 -24.20 18.86
N PHE A 139 4.10 -25.22 18.36
CA PHE A 139 2.80 -25.63 18.87
C PHE A 139 2.75 -27.09 19.37
N PRO A 140 3.72 -27.56 20.19
CA PRO A 140 3.86 -28.97 20.55
C PRO A 140 2.68 -29.53 21.37
N ALA A 141 1.87 -28.65 21.96
CA ALA A 141 0.67 -29.03 22.72
C ALA A 141 -0.50 -29.49 21.83
N HIS A 142 -0.45 -29.22 20.52
CA HIS A 142 -1.54 -29.52 19.59
C HIS A 142 -1.21 -30.73 18.72
N GLN A 143 -2.23 -31.56 18.46
CA GLN A 143 -2.15 -32.58 17.41
C GLN A 143 -2.39 -31.94 16.04
N ASP A 144 -1.91 -32.59 14.97
CA ASP A 144 -2.16 -32.13 13.62
C ASP A 144 -3.67 -32.12 13.32
N PRO A 145 -4.29 -30.92 13.13
CA PRO A 145 -5.74 -30.83 12.97
C PRO A 145 -6.21 -31.35 11.61
N VAL A 146 -5.30 -31.49 10.64
CA VAL A 146 -5.60 -32.00 9.30
C VAL A 146 -4.37 -32.71 8.68
N PRO A 147 -4.14 -33.98 9.06
CA PRO A 147 -3.03 -34.76 8.53
C PRO A 147 -3.06 -34.91 7.02
N GLY A 148 -1.89 -34.84 6.38
CA GLY A 148 -1.73 -35.05 4.93
C GLY A 148 -2.37 -33.97 4.04
N LYS A 149 -2.83 -32.85 4.62
CA LYS A 149 -3.28 -31.68 3.86
C LYS A 149 -2.45 -30.45 4.20
N ARG A 150 -2.40 -29.52 3.25
CA ARG A 150 -1.82 -28.19 3.45
C ARG A 150 -2.56 -27.43 4.54
N LYS A 151 -1.79 -26.77 5.38
CA LYS A 151 -2.27 -25.99 6.52
C LYS A 151 -1.91 -24.52 6.31
N VAL A 152 -2.63 -23.66 7.02
CA VAL A 152 -2.41 -22.21 6.99
C VAL A 152 -2.37 -21.70 8.42
N LEU A 153 -1.35 -20.90 8.72
CA LEU A 153 -1.30 -20.07 9.92
C LEU A 153 -2.00 -18.75 9.61
N CYS A 154 -3.08 -18.44 10.32
CA CYS A 154 -3.82 -17.19 10.19
C CYS A 154 -3.63 -16.36 11.45
N LEU A 155 -3.18 -15.11 11.32
CA LEU A 155 -2.92 -14.19 12.42
C LEU A 155 -3.65 -12.89 12.19
N ARG A 156 -4.37 -12.42 13.20
CA ARG A 156 -4.90 -11.05 13.26
C ARG A 156 -4.26 -10.32 14.41
N TYR A 157 -3.83 -9.09 14.13
CA TYR A 157 -3.09 -8.30 15.10
C TYR A 157 -3.47 -6.83 15.02
N VAL A 158 -3.08 -6.13 16.07
CA VAL A 158 -3.18 -4.68 16.19
C VAL A 158 -1.84 -4.13 16.67
N VAL A 159 -1.47 -2.98 16.13
CA VAL A 159 -0.35 -2.18 16.63
C VAL A 159 -0.92 -0.83 17.06
N PRO A 160 -1.15 -0.63 18.37
CA PRO A 160 -1.65 0.63 18.91
C PRO A 160 -0.64 1.74 18.66
N ASN A 161 -1.10 2.87 18.11
CA ASN A 161 -0.31 4.07 17.95
C ASN A 161 -0.74 5.14 18.98
N LEU A 162 0.07 6.18 19.16
CA LEU A 162 -0.24 7.36 20.00
C LEU A 162 -1.57 8.01 19.61
N ASN A 163 -1.93 7.96 18.33
CA ASN A 163 -3.23 8.36 17.84
C ASN A 163 -4.11 7.10 17.66
N PRO A 164 -5.22 6.96 18.42
CA PRO A 164 -6.17 5.87 18.26
C PRO A 164 -6.72 5.76 16.84
N ASP A 165 -6.86 6.89 16.14
CA ASP A 165 -7.33 6.94 14.75
C ASP A 165 -6.28 6.43 13.75
N LEU A 166 -5.02 6.27 14.19
CA LEU A 166 -3.92 5.66 13.45
C LEU A 166 -3.53 4.31 14.05
N THR A 167 -4.48 3.60 14.66
CA THR A 167 -4.24 2.22 15.11
C THR A 167 -4.15 1.32 13.87
N ARG A 168 -3.05 0.57 13.76
CA ARG A 168 -2.82 -0.30 12.61
C ARG A 168 -3.39 -1.69 12.86
N HIS A 169 -4.24 -2.16 11.95
CA HIS A 169 -4.86 -3.49 12.02
C HIS A 169 -4.43 -4.32 10.82
N GLY A 170 -3.96 -5.54 11.08
CA GLY A 170 -3.48 -6.43 10.03
C GLY A 170 -3.97 -7.86 10.20
N GLU A 171 -4.16 -8.53 9.06
CA GLU A 171 -4.36 -9.97 8.97
C GLU A 171 -3.29 -10.55 8.04
N VAL A 172 -2.56 -11.55 8.53
CA VAL A 172 -1.59 -12.30 7.75
C VAL A 172 -1.99 -13.76 7.69
N ARG A 173 -1.82 -14.37 6.51
CA ARG A 173 -2.03 -15.79 6.30
C ARG A 173 -0.78 -16.37 5.65
N CYS A 174 -0.15 -17.32 6.32
CA CYS A 174 1.04 -17.99 5.85
C CYS A 174 0.71 -19.45 5.54
N GLU A 175 1.01 -19.87 4.31
CA GLU A 175 0.84 -21.25 3.88
C GLU A 175 1.98 -22.12 4.39
N THR A 176 1.66 -23.37 4.74
CA THR A 176 2.64 -24.40 5.05
C THR A 176 2.61 -25.54 4.02
N GLY A 177 3.76 -26.20 3.89
CA GLY A 177 3.87 -27.50 3.24
C GLY A 177 3.04 -28.58 3.94
N GLU A 178 3.00 -29.75 3.32
CA GLU A 178 2.33 -30.94 3.87
C GLU A 178 3.00 -31.45 5.15
N ASP A 179 4.30 -31.21 5.28
CA ASP A 179 5.14 -31.42 6.46
C ASP A 179 4.87 -30.41 7.60
N GLY A 180 4.01 -29.41 7.36
CA GLY A 180 3.68 -28.36 8.32
C GLY A 180 4.73 -27.24 8.41
N ALA A 181 5.71 -27.21 7.51
CA ALA A 181 6.73 -26.18 7.46
C ALA A 181 6.25 -24.93 6.69
N LEU A 182 6.56 -23.73 7.17
CA LEU A 182 6.24 -22.47 6.47
C LEU A 182 6.99 -22.36 5.13
N PHE A 183 6.29 -22.02 4.04
CA PHE A 183 6.95 -21.79 2.74
C PHE A 183 7.82 -20.53 2.72
N ALA A 184 7.39 -19.48 3.43
CA ALA A 184 8.07 -18.20 3.52
C ALA A 184 8.16 -17.78 4.99
N PRO A 185 9.18 -17.01 5.39
CA PRO A 185 9.30 -16.57 6.76
C PRO A 185 8.18 -15.57 7.06
N LEU A 186 7.59 -15.67 8.26
CA LEU A 186 6.71 -14.64 8.79
C LEU A 186 7.57 -13.68 9.61
N THR A 187 7.68 -12.43 9.18
CA THR A 187 8.31 -11.37 10.00
C THR A 187 7.38 -10.19 10.10
N LEU A 188 6.91 -9.92 11.31
CA LEU A 188 6.21 -8.69 11.65
C LEU A 188 7.10 -7.90 12.60
N GLN A 189 7.44 -6.68 12.21
CA GLN A 189 8.42 -5.86 12.92
C GLN A 189 7.95 -4.42 12.97
N PHE A 190 7.78 -3.91 14.19
CA PHE A 190 7.33 -2.54 14.44
C PHE A 190 8.26 -1.87 15.41
N GLY A 191 8.74 -0.68 15.07
CA GLY A 191 9.63 0.09 15.92
C GLY A 191 9.33 1.57 15.83
N VAL A 192 9.71 2.32 16.87
CA VAL A 192 9.59 3.79 16.87
C VAL A 192 10.45 4.42 15.77
N ASP A 193 11.57 3.77 15.44
CA ASP A 193 12.52 4.21 14.41
C ASP A 193 12.20 3.66 13.02
N ASN A 194 11.15 2.83 12.88
CA ASN A 194 10.72 2.26 11.61
C ASN A 194 9.18 2.25 11.53
N LEU A 195 8.62 3.44 11.28
CA LEU A 195 7.19 3.62 11.15
C LEU A 195 6.72 3.19 9.75
N PRO A 196 5.54 2.54 9.64
CA PRO A 196 5.00 2.11 8.36
C PRO A 196 4.73 3.33 7.47
N LYS A 197 5.24 3.28 6.24
CA LYS A 197 5.07 4.35 5.25
C LYS A 197 3.80 4.21 4.43
N LEU A 198 3.18 3.03 4.37
CA LEU A 198 1.91 2.80 3.68
C LEU A 198 0.77 2.55 4.67
N TRP A 199 -0.31 3.30 4.50
CA TRP A 199 -1.56 3.18 5.23
C TRP A 199 -2.68 2.83 4.27
N ILE A 200 -3.37 1.72 4.56
CA ILE A 200 -4.60 1.33 3.88
C ILE A 200 -5.74 1.83 4.76
N ASN A 201 -6.38 2.91 4.34
CA ASN A 201 -7.45 3.55 5.09
C ASN A 201 -8.76 2.77 4.95
N ARG A 202 -9.02 2.23 3.77
CA ARG A 202 -10.15 1.37 3.47
C ARG A 202 -9.82 0.52 2.27
N ALA A 203 -10.26 -0.73 2.24
CA ALA A 203 -10.20 -1.53 1.03
C ALA A 203 -11.38 -2.47 0.95
N THR A 204 -11.99 -2.53 -0.23
CA THR A 204 -13.19 -3.34 -0.48
C THR A 204 -13.01 -4.23 -1.69
N TYR A 205 -13.47 -5.47 -1.59
CA TYR A 205 -13.45 -6.44 -2.67
C TYR A 205 -14.85 -7.00 -2.89
N GLY A 206 -15.38 -6.84 -4.10
CA GLY A 206 -16.70 -7.37 -4.43
C GLY A 206 -17.36 -6.64 -5.59
N HIS A 207 -18.69 -6.57 -5.59
CA HIS A 207 -19.45 -6.00 -6.70
C HIS A 207 -19.16 -4.51 -6.92
N ARG A 208 -18.94 -4.10 -8.19
CA ARG A 208 -18.49 -2.75 -8.61
C ARG A 208 -19.34 -1.59 -8.08
N HIS A 209 -20.66 -1.77 -8.00
CA HIS A 209 -21.60 -0.68 -7.69
C HIS A 209 -22.44 -0.91 -6.43
N SER A 210 -22.18 -2.01 -5.70
CA SER A 210 -22.98 -2.34 -4.52
C SER A 210 -22.18 -2.00 -3.28
N ASN A 211 -22.83 -1.39 -2.30
CA ASN A 211 -22.32 -1.31 -0.92
C ASN A 211 -23.09 -2.26 0.01
N THR A 212 -23.84 -3.21 -0.56
CA THR A 212 -24.67 -4.13 0.22
C THR A 212 -23.76 -5.09 1.00
N PRO A 213 -23.92 -5.16 2.33
CA PRO A 213 -23.19 -6.11 3.17
C PRO A 213 -23.34 -7.54 2.61
N GLY A 214 -22.22 -8.20 2.37
CA GLY A 214 -22.19 -9.54 1.80
C GLY A 214 -22.00 -9.63 0.29
N LEU A 215 -22.21 -8.57 -0.49
CA LEU A 215 -21.75 -8.50 -1.90
C LEU A 215 -20.39 -7.83 -2.04
N VAL A 216 -19.90 -7.25 -0.95
CA VAL A 216 -18.60 -6.61 -0.82
C VAL A 216 -18.00 -7.01 0.52
N PHE A 217 -16.73 -7.39 0.50
CA PHE A 217 -15.93 -7.70 1.67
C PHE A 217 -14.96 -6.57 1.98
N ASP A 218 -14.81 -6.25 3.25
CA ASP A 218 -13.71 -5.42 3.74
C ASP A 218 -12.43 -6.27 3.76
N VAL A 219 -11.42 -5.80 3.03
CA VAL A 219 -10.12 -6.47 2.88
C VAL A 219 -8.96 -5.61 3.37
N ALA A 220 -9.23 -4.49 4.06
CA ALA A 220 -8.22 -3.56 4.53
C ALA A 220 -7.17 -4.24 5.41
N GLU A 221 -7.59 -5.01 6.42
CA GLU A 221 -6.66 -5.74 7.31
C GLU A 221 -5.74 -6.69 6.53
N ARG A 222 -6.26 -7.35 5.49
CA ARG A 222 -5.48 -8.31 4.70
C ARG A 222 -4.43 -7.61 3.84
N LEU A 223 -4.78 -6.49 3.22
CA LEU A 223 -3.82 -5.65 2.48
C LEU A 223 -2.78 -5.01 3.42
N THR A 224 -3.20 -4.54 4.60
CA THR A 224 -2.28 -4.03 5.62
C THR A 224 -1.31 -5.10 6.10
N GLY A 225 -1.79 -6.33 6.30
CA GLY A 225 -0.94 -7.48 6.65
C GLY A 225 0.09 -7.80 5.57
N LEU A 226 -0.30 -7.78 4.29
CA LEU A 226 0.64 -7.92 3.18
C LEU A 226 1.67 -6.77 3.14
N ALA A 227 1.26 -5.54 3.47
CA ALA A 227 2.18 -4.42 3.57
C ALA A 227 3.18 -4.59 4.72
N ASP A 228 2.73 -5.10 5.85
CA ASP A 228 3.56 -5.30 7.05
C ASP A 228 4.56 -6.43 6.91
N LEU A 229 4.24 -7.46 6.12
CA LEU A 229 5.22 -8.47 5.69
C LEU A 229 6.38 -7.85 4.90
N ASN A 230 6.15 -6.70 4.27
CA ASN A 230 7.16 -5.89 3.60
C ASN A 230 7.64 -4.71 4.46
N GLY A 231 7.60 -4.84 5.79
CA GLY A 231 8.06 -3.81 6.73
C GLY A 231 7.14 -2.59 6.84
N GLY A 232 5.94 -2.63 6.26
CA GLY A 232 4.99 -1.52 6.27
C GLY A 232 5.24 -0.46 5.20
N ASP A 233 6.19 -0.71 4.29
CA ASP A 233 6.62 0.25 3.27
C ASP A 233 5.83 0.17 1.98
N PHE A 234 5.43 -1.04 1.57
CA PHE A 234 4.68 -1.26 0.34
C PHE A 234 3.85 -2.55 0.38
N VAL A 235 2.80 -2.62 -0.42
CA VAL A 235 2.04 -3.84 -0.72
C VAL A 235 2.16 -4.17 -2.19
N SER A 236 2.25 -5.46 -2.51
CA SER A 236 2.18 -5.95 -3.88
C SER A 236 1.22 -7.13 -3.98
N VAL A 237 0.36 -7.12 -5.01
CA VAL A 237 -0.50 -8.26 -5.38
C VAL A 237 -0.34 -8.49 -6.88
N ALA A 238 0.27 -9.62 -7.25
CA ALA A 238 0.47 -9.97 -8.65
C ALA A 238 -0.86 -10.14 -9.39
N ALA A 239 -0.90 -9.82 -10.69
CA ALA A 239 -2.09 -9.99 -11.52
C ALA A 239 -2.59 -11.45 -11.58
N THR A 240 -1.69 -12.41 -11.41
CA THR A 240 -1.98 -13.85 -11.39
C THR A 240 -2.48 -14.36 -10.04
N THR A 241 -2.49 -13.52 -9.01
CA THR A 241 -2.95 -13.91 -7.67
C THR A 241 -4.43 -14.29 -7.70
N ASN A 242 -4.75 -15.45 -7.14
CA ASN A 242 -6.14 -15.86 -6.97
C ASN A 242 -6.80 -15.03 -5.84
N LEU A 243 -7.65 -14.08 -6.20
CA LEU A 243 -8.29 -13.19 -5.24
C LEU A 243 -9.33 -13.90 -4.38
N THR A 244 -9.92 -15.00 -4.85
CA THR A 244 -10.84 -15.80 -4.03
C THR A 244 -10.09 -16.48 -2.88
N GLN A 245 -8.87 -16.95 -3.11
CA GLN A 245 -8.00 -17.45 -2.03
C GLN A 245 -7.52 -16.32 -1.10
N LEU A 246 -7.24 -15.15 -1.68
CA LEU A 246 -6.72 -14.00 -0.93
C LEU A 246 -7.80 -13.22 -0.15
N PHE A 247 -9.03 -13.13 -0.62
CA PHE A 247 -10.07 -12.29 0.00
C PHE A 247 -11.39 -13.02 0.25
N GLY A 248 -11.58 -14.21 -0.30
CA GLY A 248 -12.85 -14.94 -0.29
C GLY A 248 -13.70 -14.66 -1.53
N GLU A 249 -14.90 -15.24 -1.60
CA GLU A 249 -15.84 -15.04 -2.72
C GLU A 249 -17.07 -14.23 -2.27
N PRO A 250 -17.12 -12.92 -2.54
CA PRO A 250 -18.25 -12.08 -2.12
C PRO A 250 -19.48 -12.26 -3.00
N CYS A 251 -19.32 -12.45 -4.31
CA CYS A 251 -20.44 -12.60 -5.25
C CYS A 251 -20.06 -13.52 -6.41
N GLU A 252 -20.60 -14.73 -6.37
CA GLU A 252 -20.40 -15.74 -7.40
C GLU A 252 -20.96 -15.27 -8.75
N ALA A 253 -20.24 -15.59 -9.83
CA ALA A 253 -20.58 -15.25 -11.21
C ALA A 253 -20.76 -13.75 -11.54
N MET A 254 -20.43 -12.84 -10.62
CA MET A 254 -20.47 -11.40 -10.86
C MET A 254 -19.06 -10.82 -11.04
N ALA A 255 -18.97 -9.78 -11.87
CA ALA A 255 -17.75 -9.00 -12.01
C ALA A 255 -17.42 -8.28 -10.70
N LYS A 256 -16.19 -8.45 -10.23
CA LYS A 256 -15.70 -7.87 -8.98
C LYS A 256 -14.70 -6.76 -9.24
N THR A 257 -14.54 -5.88 -8.26
CA THR A 257 -13.53 -4.84 -8.22
C THR A 257 -12.86 -4.83 -6.86
N LEU A 258 -11.56 -4.56 -6.85
CA LEU A 258 -10.80 -4.22 -5.65
C LEU A 258 -10.67 -2.69 -5.60
N THR A 259 -11.28 -2.06 -4.60
CA THR A 259 -11.13 -0.63 -4.34
C THR A 259 -10.23 -0.44 -3.12
N VAL A 260 -9.24 0.45 -3.21
CA VAL A 260 -8.26 0.70 -2.15
C VAL A 260 -8.11 2.20 -1.94
N ASP A 261 -8.55 2.68 -0.77
CA ASP A 261 -8.24 4.01 -0.26
C ASP A 261 -6.94 3.92 0.55
N TYR A 262 -5.94 4.68 0.14
CA TYR A 262 -4.60 4.58 0.71
C TYR A 262 -3.96 5.94 0.95
N GLU A 263 -2.97 5.94 1.82
CA GLU A 263 -2.08 7.05 2.10
C GLU A 263 -0.64 6.52 2.23
N ILE A 264 0.26 7.08 1.44
CA ILE A 264 1.69 6.88 1.49
C ILE A 264 2.28 8.09 2.20
N ILE A 265 2.86 7.86 3.37
CA ILE A 265 3.50 8.90 4.17
C ILE A 265 4.75 9.41 3.44
N GLY A 266 4.87 10.73 3.40
CA GLY A 266 6.06 11.40 2.88
C GLY A 266 7.26 11.19 3.79
N ARG A 267 8.46 11.19 3.23
CA ARG A 267 9.71 11.03 3.99
C ARG A 267 10.39 12.38 4.21
N THR A 268 11.07 12.52 5.34
CA THR A 268 12.01 13.63 5.56
C THR A 268 13.36 13.06 5.91
N GLY A 269 14.43 13.68 5.44
CA GLY A 269 15.77 13.16 5.65
C GLY A 269 16.84 14.21 5.56
N GLN A 270 18.05 13.79 5.89
CA GLN A 270 19.27 14.57 5.71
C GLN A 270 20.26 13.71 4.94
N ALA A 271 20.58 14.12 3.71
CA ALA A 271 21.70 13.56 2.97
C ALA A 271 22.95 14.38 3.30
N ARG A 272 24.07 13.70 3.52
CA ARG A 272 25.32 14.37 3.84
C ARG A 272 26.47 13.59 3.23
N GLN A 273 27.32 14.28 2.50
CA GLN A 273 28.54 13.69 1.99
C GLN A 273 29.71 14.66 2.10
N TYR A 274 30.88 14.11 2.45
CA TYR A 274 32.11 14.87 2.54
C TYR A 274 32.64 15.20 1.16
N GLU A 275 33.34 16.32 1.10
CA GLU A 275 34.10 16.76 -0.05
C GLU A 275 35.59 16.37 0.10
N GLN A 276 36.23 16.15 -1.04
CA GLN A 276 37.66 15.93 -1.25
C GLN A 276 38.04 16.60 -2.59
N ASP A 277 38.97 17.55 -2.55
CA ASP A 277 39.50 18.26 -3.72
C ASP A 277 38.43 18.92 -4.62
N GLY A 278 37.46 19.57 -3.99
CA GLY A 278 36.32 20.24 -4.62
C GLY A 278 35.16 19.31 -4.98
N ARG A 279 35.30 18.01 -4.79
CA ARG A 279 34.36 16.98 -5.26
C ARG A 279 33.78 16.16 -4.12
N LEU A 280 32.60 15.57 -4.28
CA LEU A 280 32.10 14.63 -3.26
C LEU A 280 32.92 13.34 -3.26
N VAL A 281 33.04 12.72 -2.09
CA VAL A 281 33.65 11.38 -1.96
C VAL A 281 32.81 10.32 -2.69
N ASP A 282 31.49 10.43 -2.61
CA ASP A 282 30.52 9.58 -3.35
C ASP A 282 29.34 10.42 -3.82
N ASP A 283 28.52 9.86 -4.70
CA ASP A 283 27.29 10.51 -5.17
C ASP A 283 26.29 10.66 -4.01
N ILE A 284 25.60 11.79 -3.94
CA ILE A 284 24.37 11.89 -3.15
C ILE A 284 23.20 11.55 -4.07
N VAL A 285 22.44 10.49 -3.72
CA VAL A 285 21.28 10.03 -4.48
C VAL A 285 20.07 9.97 -3.55
N ILE A 286 19.11 10.88 -3.78
CA ILE A 286 17.83 10.93 -3.06
C ILE A 286 16.73 10.47 -4.03
N GLN A 287 16.25 9.23 -3.86
CA GLN A 287 15.20 8.59 -4.67
C GLN A 287 13.80 8.74 -4.05
N HIS A 288 12.95 9.61 -4.58
CA HIS A 288 11.68 9.99 -3.97
C HIS A 288 10.44 9.34 -4.60
N LEU A 289 10.45 8.02 -4.79
CA LEU A 289 9.50 7.32 -5.67
C LEU A 289 8.59 6.33 -4.94
N PRO A 290 7.49 6.78 -4.35
CA PRO A 290 6.37 5.89 -4.14
C PRO A 290 5.89 5.35 -5.51
N VAL A 291 5.47 4.10 -5.53
CA VAL A 291 4.84 3.44 -6.67
C VAL A 291 3.36 3.30 -6.35
N VAL A 292 2.54 3.55 -7.36
CA VAL A 292 1.10 3.31 -7.35
C VAL A 292 0.78 2.60 -8.67
N GLY A 293 0.34 1.34 -8.60
CA GLY A 293 0.05 0.50 -9.75
C GLY A 293 -1.07 -0.52 -9.49
N PRO A 294 -1.64 -1.17 -10.52
CA PRO A 294 -1.28 -1.01 -11.92
C PRO A 294 -1.72 0.36 -12.40
N GLY A 295 -0.89 1.03 -13.21
CA GLY A 295 -1.29 2.29 -13.83
C GLY A 295 -1.58 2.17 -15.32
N ILE A 296 -1.37 1.01 -15.93
CA ILE A 296 -1.84 0.69 -17.29
C ILE A 296 -2.58 -0.64 -17.25
N VAL A 297 -3.83 -0.63 -17.71
CA VAL A 297 -4.64 -1.83 -17.95
C VAL A 297 -4.98 -1.91 -19.43
N ILE A 298 -4.67 -3.04 -20.05
CA ILE A 298 -5.08 -3.35 -21.42
C ILE A 298 -6.50 -3.90 -21.37
N GLU A 299 -7.46 -3.11 -21.83
CA GLU A 299 -8.87 -3.51 -21.87
C GLU A 299 -9.14 -4.43 -23.05
N ARG A 300 -8.51 -4.14 -24.19
CA ARG A 300 -8.63 -4.92 -25.41
C ARG A 300 -7.38 -4.77 -26.25
N ALA A 301 -6.95 -5.87 -26.86
CA ALA A 301 -5.92 -5.83 -27.89
C ALA A 301 -6.22 -6.85 -28.98
N ASP A 302 -6.25 -6.36 -30.22
CA ASP A 302 -6.56 -7.14 -31.42
C ASP A 302 -5.38 -7.06 -32.37
N TYR A 303 -4.87 -8.21 -32.81
CA TYR A 303 -3.82 -8.32 -33.81
C TYR A 303 -4.36 -8.95 -35.10
N GLY A 304 -4.28 -8.24 -36.21
CA GLY A 304 -4.76 -8.69 -37.51
C GLY A 304 -5.55 -7.60 -38.23
N TRP A 305 -6.64 -7.96 -38.87
CA TRP A 305 -7.58 -7.00 -39.46
C TRP A 305 -8.87 -6.99 -38.66
N LEU A 306 -9.43 -5.81 -38.43
CA LEU A 306 -10.73 -5.69 -37.79
C LEU A 306 -11.81 -6.12 -38.80
N PRO A 307 -12.89 -6.81 -38.37
CA PRO A 307 -13.95 -7.27 -39.27
C PRO A 307 -14.53 -6.17 -40.18
N HIS A 308 -14.75 -4.97 -39.63
CA HIS A 308 -15.21 -3.80 -40.39
C HIS A 308 -14.24 -3.36 -41.50
N ASP A 309 -12.92 -3.46 -41.26
CA ASP A 309 -11.91 -3.07 -42.24
C ASP A 309 -11.70 -4.17 -43.30
N LEU A 310 -12.09 -5.41 -42.96
CA LEU A 310 -12.16 -6.55 -43.86
C LEU A 310 -13.31 -6.40 -44.86
N ASP A 311 -14.49 -5.98 -44.39
CA ASP A 311 -15.68 -5.75 -45.22
C ASP A 311 -15.46 -4.66 -46.27
N LEU A 312 -14.65 -3.63 -45.93
CA LEU A 312 -14.25 -2.58 -46.87
C LEU A 312 -13.22 -3.03 -47.91
N LYS A 313 -12.56 -4.17 -47.69
CA LYS A 313 -11.53 -4.73 -48.58
C LYS A 313 -11.95 -6.14 -49.00
N LEU A 314 -13.11 -6.19 -49.65
CA LEU A 314 -13.67 -7.31 -50.41
C LEU A 314 -12.68 -7.85 -51.46
N THR A 315 -11.80 -8.75 -51.02
CA THR A 315 -11.12 -9.76 -51.85
C THR A 315 -10.56 -10.82 -50.90
N ASP A 316 -11.11 -12.05 -50.91
CA ASP A 316 -10.57 -13.36 -50.48
C ASP A 316 -9.71 -13.52 -49.20
N VAL A 317 -9.64 -12.52 -48.31
CA VAL A 317 -8.77 -12.60 -47.13
C VAL A 317 -9.56 -13.08 -45.91
N ALA A 318 -9.38 -14.34 -45.52
CA ALA A 318 -9.86 -14.90 -44.25
C ALA A 318 -9.00 -14.44 -43.04
N ALA A 319 -8.72 -13.14 -42.90
CA ALA A 319 -7.93 -12.65 -41.76
C ALA A 319 -8.80 -12.63 -40.49
N GLN A 320 -8.29 -13.25 -39.43
CA GLN A 320 -8.93 -13.25 -38.11
C GLN A 320 -8.14 -12.38 -37.15
N ALA A 321 -8.83 -11.53 -36.38
CA ALA A 321 -8.20 -10.83 -35.27
C ALA A 321 -7.91 -11.83 -34.14
N LYS A 322 -6.67 -11.86 -33.63
CA LYS A 322 -6.32 -12.59 -32.41
C LYS A 322 -6.35 -11.67 -31.21
N LEU A 323 -6.97 -12.13 -30.12
CA LEU A 323 -6.96 -11.45 -28.82
C LEU A 323 -5.60 -11.60 -28.15
N THR A 324 -4.95 -10.47 -27.85
CA THR A 324 -3.57 -10.44 -27.31
C THR A 324 -3.44 -9.66 -25.99
N ALA A 325 -4.57 -9.21 -25.43
CA ALA A 325 -4.62 -8.34 -24.25
C ALA A 325 -3.87 -8.92 -23.04
N SER A 326 -4.08 -10.21 -22.74
CA SER A 326 -3.44 -10.89 -21.62
C SER A 326 -1.91 -10.96 -21.74
N PHE A 327 -1.38 -11.11 -22.95
CA PHE A 327 0.06 -11.11 -23.20
C PHE A 327 0.66 -9.73 -22.96
N LEU A 328 0.03 -8.69 -23.53
CA LEU A 328 0.49 -7.30 -23.35
C LEU A 328 0.39 -6.88 -21.88
N GLN A 329 -0.66 -7.28 -21.17
CA GLN A 329 -0.80 -7.03 -19.74
C GLN A 329 0.28 -7.75 -18.93
N ALA A 330 0.55 -9.02 -19.20
CA ALA A 330 1.60 -9.76 -18.52
C ALA A 330 2.99 -9.15 -18.74
N ARG A 331 3.22 -8.54 -19.91
CA ARG A 331 4.45 -7.78 -20.20
C ARG A 331 4.56 -6.51 -19.35
N ILE A 332 3.47 -5.76 -19.23
CA ILE A 332 3.39 -4.58 -18.35
C ILE A 332 3.63 -4.95 -16.88
N ASP A 333 3.09 -6.08 -16.44
CA ASP A 333 3.25 -6.57 -15.07
C ASP A 333 4.68 -7.06 -14.77
N ARG A 334 5.46 -7.44 -15.80
CA ARG A 334 6.86 -7.86 -15.69
C ARG A 334 7.88 -6.72 -15.84
N ALA A 335 7.43 -5.50 -16.10
CA ALA A 335 8.33 -4.35 -16.13
C ALA A 335 9.04 -4.18 -14.77
N GLN A 336 10.21 -3.53 -14.77
CA GLN A 336 10.98 -3.26 -13.54
C GLN A 336 10.12 -2.60 -12.45
N VAL A 337 9.19 -1.75 -12.87
CA VAL A 337 8.08 -1.29 -12.04
C VAL A 337 6.80 -1.88 -12.63
N PRO A 338 6.15 -2.86 -11.97
CA PRO A 338 4.93 -3.47 -12.49
C PRO A 338 3.85 -2.43 -12.80
N GLY A 339 3.21 -2.52 -13.96
CA GLY A 339 2.16 -1.59 -14.34
C GLY A 339 2.65 -0.28 -14.96
N SER A 340 3.96 -0.01 -15.03
CA SER A 340 4.50 1.31 -15.35
C SER A 340 4.52 1.66 -16.84
N CYS A 341 4.84 0.69 -17.70
CA CYS A 341 4.96 0.91 -19.12
C CYS A 341 4.66 -0.34 -19.97
N LEU A 342 4.19 -0.09 -21.19
CA LEU A 342 4.20 -1.03 -22.29
C LEU A 342 5.14 -0.48 -23.36
N SER A 343 6.23 -1.18 -23.67
CA SER A 343 7.08 -0.89 -24.84
C SER A 343 6.96 -2.00 -25.88
N ILE A 344 6.86 -1.61 -27.14
CA ILE A 344 6.96 -2.51 -28.30
C ILE A 344 8.00 -1.91 -29.25
N HIS A 345 9.12 -2.60 -29.41
CA HIS A 345 10.24 -2.15 -30.24
C HIS A 345 10.08 -2.57 -31.71
N THR A 346 10.89 -1.99 -32.61
CA THR A 346 10.83 -2.25 -34.05
C THR A 346 11.47 -3.57 -34.47
N ASP A 347 12.35 -4.12 -33.63
CA ASP A 347 13.04 -5.40 -33.80
C ASP A 347 12.21 -6.59 -33.28
N GLU A 348 11.08 -6.32 -32.64
CA GLU A 348 10.17 -7.36 -32.16
C GLU A 348 9.26 -7.86 -33.27
N ASN A 349 9.32 -9.17 -33.54
CA ASN A 349 8.43 -9.80 -34.50
C ASN A 349 7.08 -10.16 -33.84
N LEU A 350 6.04 -9.39 -34.15
CA LEU A 350 4.69 -9.61 -33.63
C LEU A 350 4.02 -10.88 -34.18
N ASN A 351 4.42 -11.36 -35.36
CA ASN A 351 3.96 -12.67 -35.86
C ASN A 351 4.53 -13.82 -35.03
N ALA A 352 5.76 -13.70 -34.54
CA ALA A 352 6.33 -14.70 -33.64
C ALA A 352 5.63 -14.69 -32.27
N LEU A 353 5.22 -13.52 -31.77
CA LEU A 353 4.58 -13.37 -30.47
C LEU A 353 3.09 -13.76 -30.48
N PHE A 354 2.36 -13.36 -31.52
CA PHE A 354 0.91 -13.55 -31.58
C PHE A 354 0.50 -14.61 -32.59
N GLY A 355 1.41 -15.16 -33.39
CA GLY A 355 1.07 -15.93 -34.59
C GLY A 355 0.74 -15.00 -35.75
N ASP A 356 0.68 -15.56 -36.95
CA ASP A 356 0.37 -14.81 -38.17
C ASP A 356 -1.11 -15.01 -38.57
N PRO A 357 -2.00 -14.03 -38.26
CA PRO A 357 -3.41 -14.13 -38.61
C PRO A 357 -3.72 -13.95 -40.09
N CYS A 358 -2.79 -13.40 -40.87
CA CYS A 358 -2.96 -13.17 -42.31
C CYS A 358 -1.61 -13.14 -43.02
N PRO A 359 -1.10 -14.32 -43.42
CA PRO A 359 0.21 -14.45 -44.06
C PRO A 359 0.38 -13.59 -45.31
N GLY A 360 1.53 -12.94 -45.42
CA GLY A 360 1.89 -12.10 -46.56
C GLY A 360 1.20 -10.74 -46.63
N LEU A 361 0.34 -10.39 -45.65
CA LEU A 361 -0.37 -9.12 -45.62
C LEU A 361 0.06 -8.25 -44.43
N PRO A 362 0.09 -6.91 -44.61
CA PRO A 362 0.30 -6.01 -43.48
C PRO A 362 -0.87 -6.13 -42.49
N ARG A 363 -0.60 -5.91 -41.21
CA ARG A 363 -1.56 -6.10 -40.09
C ARG A 363 -1.76 -4.80 -39.32
N LEU A 364 -2.80 -4.78 -38.50
CA LEU A 364 -3.04 -3.75 -37.52
C LEU A 364 -3.00 -4.35 -36.11
N LEU A 365 -2.22 -3.75 -35.23
CA LEU A 365 -2.34 -3.97 -33.79
C LEU A 365 -3.14 -2.82 -33.20
N VAL A 366 -4.33 -3.13 -32.70
CA VAL A 366 -5.20 -2.17 -32.02
C VAL A 366 -5.14 -2.46 -30.53
N VAL A 367 -4.77 -1.45 -29.74
CA VAL A 367 -4.67 -1.57 -28.28
C VAL A 367 -5.54 -0.51 -27.63
N GLU A 368 -6.58 -0.93 -26.92
CA GLU A 368 -7.39 -0.09 -26.05
C GLU A 368 -6.92 -0.29 -24.62
N TYR A 369 -6.56 0.81 -23.96
CA TYR A 369 -5.98 0.80 -22.63
C TYR A 369 -6.55 1.90 -21.77
N SER A 370 -6.55 1.65 -20.47
CA SER A 370 -6.92 2.61 -19.44
C SER A 370 -5.70 2.91 -18.57
N LEU A 371 -5.43 4.20 -18.38
CA LEU A 371 -4.50 4.64 -17.35
C LEU A 371 -5.25 4.75 -16.04
N LEU A 372 -4.79 4.00 -15.04
CA LEU A 372 -5.43 3.98 -13.73
C LEU A 372 -4.77 4.99 -12.79
N GLY A 373 -5.60 5.63 -11.97
CA GLY A 373 -5.27 6.78 -11.12
C GLY A 373 -5.96 8.04 -11.66
N TYR A 374 -6.79 8.80 -10.96
CA TYR A 374 -7.13 8.86 -9.53
C TYR A 374 -8.52 9.50 -9.36
N GLY A 375 -9.31 9.03 -8.38
CA GLY A 375 -10.62 9.60 -8.00
C GLY A 375 -11.83 8.87 -8.59
N GLU A 376 -12.92 8.76 -7.81
CA GLU A 376 -14.20 8.17 -8.26
C GLU A 376 -14.90 9.01 -9.34
N THR A 377 -14.53 10.29 -9.47
CA THR A 377 -15.33 11.29 -10.17
C THR A 377 -14.85 11.63 -11.57
N GLY A 378 -13.66 11.18 -12.01
CA GLY A 378 -13.11 11.54 -13.33
C GLY A 378 -13.02 13.06 -13.56
N SER A 379 -13.00 13.84 -12.47
CA SER A 379 -13.08 15.29 -12.46
C SER A 379 -11.70 15.89 -12.18
N ASP A 380 -11.28 16.80 -13.05
CA ASP A 380 -10.02 17.54 -12.96
C ASP A 380 -9.95 18.49 -11.74
N ASP A 381 -11.08 18.73 -11.06
CA ASP A 381 -11.22 19.77 -10.02
C ASP A 381 -10.93 19.32 -8.58
N GLU A 382 -10.81 18.01 -8.30
CA GLU A 382 -10.54 17.52 -6.93
C GLU A 382 -9.08 17.72 -6.47
N ILE A 383 -8.25 18.23 -7.37
CA ILE A 383 -6.82 18.43 -7.19
C ILE A 383 -6.51 19.41 -6.04
N ILE A 384 -7.44 20.31 -5.68
CA ILE A 384 -7.21 21.29 -4.62
C ILE A 384 -8.54 21.62 -3.95
N LYS A 385 -8.87 21.03 -2.79
CA LYS A 385 -9.74 21.62 -1.73
C LYS A 385 -10.23 20.57 -0.70
N LYS A 386 -9.31 20.01 0.11
CA LYS A 386 -9.63 19.71 1.52
C LYS A 386 -8.41 20.06 2.37
N GLY A 387 -8.60 20.98 3.32
CA GLY A 387 -7.54 21.73 4.02
C GLY A 387 -6.43 20.85 4.59
N GLY A 388 -5.18 21.24 4.32
CA GLY A 388 -3.99 20.57 4.86
C GLY A 388 -2.71 20.72 4.03
N GLY A 389 -2.78 21.14 2.77
CA GLY A 389 -1.58 21.41 1.95
C GLY A 389 -0.88 20.16 1.40
N HIS A 390 -1.49 18.98 1.48
CA HIS A 390 -1.00 17.78 0.79
C HIS A 390 -1.57 17.73 -0.62
N SER A 391 -0.69 17.65 -1.63
CA SER A 391 -1.07 17.43 -3.02
C SER A 391 -1.79 16.08 -3.13
N ARG A 392 -3.08 16.11 -3.46
CA ARG A 392 -3.84 14.91 -3.84
C ARG A 392 -3.65 14.70 -5.34
N ASN A 393 -3.48 13.45 -5.73
CA ASN A 393 -2.87 13.03 -6.99
C ASN A 393 -3.42 13.73 -8.24
N PHE A 394 -2.51 13.99 -9.17
CA PHE A 394 -2.79 14.48 -10.52
C PHE A 394 -2.71 13.29 -11.49
N ALA A 395 -3.82 12.71 -11.89
CA ALA A 395 -3.92 12.14 -13.23
C ALA A 395 -5.38 12.13 -13.64
N MET A 396 -5.67 12.84 -14.73
CA MET A 396 -6.95 12.73 -15.41
C MET A 396 -7.04 11.31 -15.97
N ALA A 397 -8.18 10.64 -15.85
CA ALA A 397 -8.44 9.40 -16.54
C ALA A 397 -8.35 9.64 -18.07
N LYS A 398 -7.17 9.41 -18.66
CA LYS A 398 -7.00 9.32 -20.11
C LYS A 398 -6.61 7.89 -20.46
N GLY A 399 -7.63 7.05 -20.63
CA GLY A 399 -7.49 5.89 -21.49
C GLY A 399 -7.25 6.33 -22.94
N GLY A 400 -6.78 5.40 -23.77
CA GLY A 400 -6.47 5.69 -25.16
C GLY A 400 -6.66 4.46 -26.04
N LYS A 401 -6.71 4.73 -27.35
CA LYS A 401 -6.72 3.70 -28.38
C LYS A 401 -5.53 3.92 -29.32
N LEU A 402 -4.61 2.96 -29.33
CA LEU A 402 -3.52 2.93 -30.29
C LEU A 402 -3.89 2.05 -31.48
N ARG A 403 -3.53 2.50 -32.67
CA ARG A 403 -3.63 1.76 -33.92
C ARG A 403 -2.25 1.73 -34.56
N LEU A 404 -1.63 0.56 -34.57
CA LEU A 404 -0.24 0.39 -34.99
C LEU A 404 -0.20 -0.43 -36.27
N HIS A 405 0.38 0.13 -37.31
CA HIS A 405 0.60 -0.59 -38.57
C HIS A 405 1.81 -1.52 -38.43
N VAL A 406 1.59 -2.78 -38.78
CA VAL A 406 2.57 -3.85 -38.70
C VAL A 406 2.83 -4.37 -40.11
N ALA A 407 4.08 -4.46 -40.50
CA ALA A 407 4.47 -4.94 -41.82
C ALA A 407 4.09 -6.43 -42.02
N ALA A 408 4.14 -6.90 -43.27
CA ALA A 408 3.80 -8.28 -43.59
C ALA A 408 4.70 -9.29 -42.86
N GLU A 409 5.96 -8.92 -42.62
CA GLU A 409 6.96 -9.68 -41.89
C GLU A 409 6.75 -9.69 -40.37
N GLY A 410 5.84 -8.85 -39.85
CA GLY A 410 5.46 -8.81 -38.43
C GLY A 410 6.12 -7.70 -37.61
N PHE A 411 6.80 -6.73 -38.24
CA PHE A 411 7.53 -5.66 -37.53
C PHE A 411 6.81 -4.31 -37.58
N LEU A 412 7.02 -3.49 -36.55
CA LEU A 412 6.55 -2.10 -36.51
C LEU A 412 7.50 -1.17 -37.25
N ALA A 413 6.96 -0.15 -37.91
CA ALA A 413 7.77 0.90 -38.55
C ALA A 413 8.44 1.85 -37.54
N LYS A 414 7.82 2.04 -36.36
CA LYS A 414 8.33 2.90 -35.28
C LYS A 414 8.06 2.24 -33.94
N PRO A 415 8.94 2.43 -32.94
CA PRO A 415 8.71 1.91 -31.61
C PRO A 415 7.54 2.65 -30.96
N VAL A 416 6.83 1.96 -30.07
CA VAL A 416 5.69 2.50 -29.35
C VAL A 416 5.89 2.29 -27.87
N SER A 417 5.61 3.32 -27.09
CA SER A 417 5.63 3.26 -25.63
C SER A 417 4.36 3.88 -25.06
N ILE A 418 3.63 3.10 -24.26
CA ILE A 418 2.63 3.62 -23.33
C ILE A 418 3.31 3.68 -21.97
N SER A 419 3.28 4.84 -21.34
CA SER A 419 3.73 5.01 -19.96
C SER A 419 2.68 5.79 -19.21
N ILE A 420 2.49 5.47 -17.93
CA ILE A 420 1.75 6.34 -17.03
C ILE A 420 2.48 7.68 -17.01
N GLN A 421 1.76 8.79 -17.00
CA GLN A 421 2.38 10.07 -16.65
C GLN A 421 2.75 9.98 -15.17
N GLU A 422 4.02 9.69 -14.90
CA GLU A 422 4.47 9.41 -13.55
C GLU A 422 4.44 10.71 -12.73
N VAL A 423 3.48 10.79 -11.80
CA VAL A 423 3.39 11.89 -10.86
C VAL A 423 4.16 11.49 -9.62
N PHE A 424 5.36 12.06 -9.50
CA PHE A 424 6.18 11.92 -8.31
C PHE A 424 5.79 12.98 -7.30
N PRO A 425 5.71 12.63 -6.00
CA PRO A 425 5.60 13.64 -4.97
C PRO A 425 6.78 14.60 -5.09
N SER A 426 6.52 15.90 -4.96
CA SER A 426 7.58 16.91 -5.06
C SER A 426 8.67 16.65 -4.01
N LEU A 427 9.92 16.56 -4.45
CA LEU A 427 11.08 16.67 -3.57
C LEU A 427 11.30 18.14 -3.23
N VAL A 428 11.04 18.49 -1.97
CA VAL A 428 11.27 19.82 -1.43
C VAL A 428 12.60 19.83 -0.70
N VAL A 429 13.55 20.60 -1.21
CA VAL A 429 14.79 20.90 -0.50
C VAL A 429 14.48 21.98 0.52
N SER A 430 14.40 21.60 1.80
CA SER A 430 14.09 22.54 2.87
C SER A 430 15.26 23.47 3.15
N ARG A 431 16.48 22.92 3.21
CA ARG A 431 17.75 23.63 3.45
C ARG A 431 18.90 22.81 2.90
N ALA A 432 19.85 23.44 2.23
CA ALA A 432 21.11 22.83 1.84
C ALA A 432 22.30 23.73 2.17
N TYR A 433 23.38 23.14 2.68
CA TYR A 433 24.58 23.85 3.11
C TYR A 433 25.82 23.18 2.55
N PHE A 434 26.75 24.00 2.05
CA PHE A 434 28.08 23.56 1.67
C PHE A 434 29.12 24.28 2.51
N GLY A 435 30.05 23.54 3.13
CA GLY A 435 31.14 24.14 3.89
C GLY A 435 31.55 23.32 5.12
N HIS A 436 31.87 24.01 6.21
CA HIS A 436 32.39 23.35 7.41
C HIS A 436 31.37 22.35 8.00
N PRO A 437 31.79 21.12 8.34
CA PRO A 437 30.90 20.03 8.77
C PRO A 437 30.10 20.30 10.05
N THR A 438 30.55 21.24 10.89
CA THR A 438 29.96 21.53 12.20
C THR A 438 29.79 23.02 12.51
N ASN A 439 30.36 23.91 11.69
CA ASN A 439 30.40 25.35 12.00
C ASN A 439 29.57 26.11 10.96
N VAL A 440 28.35 26.48 11.34
CA VAL A 440 27.37 27.13 10.47
C VAL A 440 27.87 28.48 9.93
N LEU A 441 28.72 29.19 10.67
CA LEU A 441 29.30 30.47 10.23
C LEU A 441 30.31 30.30 9.08
N LYS A 442 30.78 29.08 8.84
CA LYS A 442 31.71 28.71 7.76
C LYS A 442 31.04 27.83 6.72
N THR A 443 29.77 28.11 6.43
CA THR A 443 28.99 27.42 5.40
C THR A 443 28.31 28.43 4.49
N PHE A 444 28.17 28.09 3.22
CA PHE A 444 27.30 28.77 2.28
C PHE A 444 25.96 28.07 2.22
N ASP A 445 24.89 28.88 2.18
CA ASP A 445 23.56 28.39 1.87
C ASP A 445 23.47 28.12 0.36
N VAL A 446 23.23 26.86 0.01
CA VAL A 446 23.10 26.39 -1.37
C VAL A 446 21.70 25.81 -1.61
N THR A 447 20.72 26.21 -0.81
CA THR A 447 19.34 25.71 -0.87
C THR A 447 18.72 25.94 -2.24
N GLU A 448 18.82 27.15 -2.78
CA GLU A 448 18.24 27.51 -4.08
C GLU A 448 18.85 26.71 -5.25
N PRO A 449 20.18 26.67 -5.47
CA PRO A 449 20.74 25.90 -6.59
C PRO A 449 20.48 24.39 -6.47
N ILE A 450 20.49 23.84 -5.25
CA ILE A 450 20.13 22.43 -5.02
C ILE A 450 18.64 22.20 -5.25
N GLY A 451 17.78 23.16 -4.88
CA GLY A 451 16.34 23.15 -5.17
C GLY A 451 16.05 23.15 -6.67
N VAL A 452 16.81 23.91 -7.47
CA VAL A 452 16.71 23.89 -8.94
C VAL A 452 17.14 22.53 -9.49
N LEU A 453 18.19 21.92 -8.96
CA LEU A 453 18.60 20.56 -9.34
C LEU A 453 17.54 19.53 -8.96
N ALA A 454 16.91 19.65 -7.80
CA ALA A 454 15.80 18.79 -7.38
C ALA A 454 14.58 18.93 -8.32
N ALA A 455 14.23 20.18 -8.68
CA ALA A 455 13.15 20.47 -9.62
C ALA A 455 13.43 19.88 -11.02
N LYS A 456 14.67 19.96 -11.51
CA LYS A 456 15.10 19.30 -12.75
C LYS A 456 15.09 17.77 -12.61
N GLY A 457 15.51 17.27 -11.44
CA GLY A 457 15.56 15.85 -11.09
C GLY A 457 14.18 15.18 -10.93
N ASN A 458 13.10 15.97 -10.83
CA ASN A 458 11.73 15.43 -10.89
C ASN A 458 11.44 14.72 -12.23
N ALA A 459 12.14 15.07 -13.31
CA ALA A 459 12.06 14.33 -14.58
C ALA A 459 12.82 12.99 -14.53
N THR A 460 13.89 12.90 -13.72
CA THR A 460 14.75 11.71 -13.58
C THR A 460 14.47 10.90 -12.33
N LYS A 461 13.35 11.16 -11.64
CA LYS A 461 12.85 10.37 -10.50
C LYS A 461 13.76 10.35 -9.26
N SER A 462 14.81 11.17 -9.25
CA SER A 462 15.77 11.26 -8.15
C SER A 462 16.57 12.55 -8.26
N LEU A 463 16.95 13.11 -7.12
CA LEU A 463 18.02 14.10 -7.07
C LEU A 463 19.35 13.35 -7.00
N VAL A 464 20.18 13.56 -8.01
CA VAL A 464 21.56 13.04 -8.07
C VAL A 464 22.52 14.21 -8.04
N ILE A 465 23.42 14.21 -7.06
CA ILE A 465 24.58 15.10 -7.04
C ILE A 465 25.80 14.22 -7.29
N PRO A 466 26.32 14.24 -8.53
CA PRO A 466 27.39 13.34 -8.91
C PRO A 466 28.69 13.75 -8.22
N LYS A 467 29.52 12.77 -7.86
CA LYS A 467 30.86 13.00 -7.30
C LYS A 467 31.78 13.79 -8.21
N GLN A 468 31.51 13.79 -9.52
CA GLN A 468 32.27 14.55 -10.50
C GLN A 468 31.95 16.06 -10.46
N LEU A 469 30.87 16.48 -9.78
CA LEU A 469 30.52 17.88 -9.62
C LEU A 469 31.58 18.58 -8.76
N ASP A 470 32.20 19.62 -9.32
CA ASP A 470 33.07 20.53 -8.58
C ASP A 470 32.22 21.52 -7.79
N LEU A 471 32.07 21.25 -6.50
CA LEU A 471 31.31 22.03 -5.54
C LEU A 471 31.94 23.39 -5.26
N VAL A 472 33.27 23.49 -5.34
CA VAL A 472 33.99 24.75 -5.10
C VAL A 472 33.80 25.67 -6.30
N ALA A 473 33.86 25.14 -7.52
CA ALA A 473 33.53 25.91 -8.72
C ALA A 473 32.04 26.30 -8.76
N ALA A 474 31.15 25.40 -8.33
CA ALA A 474 29.70 25.63 -8.37
C ALA A 474 29.20 26.61 -7.30
N TYR A 475 29.75 26.56 -6.08
CA TYR A 475 29.21 27.28 -4.92
C TYR A 475 30.23 28.20 -4.23
N GLY A 476 31.50 28.18 -4.64
CA GLY A 476 32.60 28.88 -3.97
C GLY A 476 33.22 28.07 -2.81
N ASP A 477 34.33 28.58 -2.25
CA ASP A 477 35.01 27.96 -1.11
C ASP A 477 34.73 28.72 0.20
N PRO A 478 33.77 28.26 1.04
CA PRO A 478 33.41 28.92 2.29
C PRO A 478 34.49 28.82 3.37
N CYS A 479 35.40 27.85 3.28
CA CYS A 479 36.45 27.63 4.27
C CYS A 479 37.68 26.94 3.65
N ARG A 480 38.60 27.76 3.13
CA ARG A 480 39.86 27.31 2.53
C ARG A 480 40.69 26.46 3.49
N GLY A 481 41.27 25.39 2.96
CA GLY A 481 42.16 24.48 3.69
C GLY A 481 41.46 23.56 4.69
N ILE A 482 40.13 23.58 4.77
CA ILE A 482 39.34 22.68 5.61
C ILE A 482 38.50 21.77 4.72
N ARG A 483 38.37 20.51 5.15
CA ARG A 483 37.49 19.53 4.52
C ARG A 483 36.03 19.95 4.65
N LYS A 484 35.33 20.08 3.53
CA LYS A 484 33.93 20.52 3.51
C LYS A 484 32.98 19.33 3.46
N ALA A 485 31.70 19.60 3.66
CA ALA A 485 30.62 18.66 3.41
C ALA A 485 29.45 19.38 2.76
N LEU A 486 28.75 18.67 1.87
CA LEU A 486 27.44 19.07 1.39
C LEU A 486 26.38 18.38 2.24
N THR A 487 25.49 19.16 2.85
CA THR A 487 24.39 18.66 3.68
C THR A 487 23.07 19.15 3.09
N ILE A 488 22.14 18.23 2.82
CA ILE A 488 20.86 18.52 2.19
C ILE A 488 19.75 17.98 3.08
N ASN A 489 18.94 18.87 3.62
CA ASN A 489 17.72 18.53 4.35
C ASN A 489 16.55 18.57 3.37
N TYR A 490 15.88 17.44 3.22
CA TYR A 490 14.83 17.28 2.23
C TYR A 490 13.53 16.74 2.84
N GLN A 491 12.45 17.03 2.14
CA GLN A 491 11.12 16.49 2.38
C GLN A 491 10.57 15.99 1.05
N VAL A 492 10.16 14.73 1.03
CA VAL A 492 9.33 14.16 -0.03
C VAL A 492 7.92 14.17 0.48
N LEU A 493 7.00 14.76 -0.28
CA LEU A 493 5.60 14.78 0.11
C LEU A 493 5.00 13.36 0.05
N GLY A 494 3.98 13.12 0.87
CA GLY A 494 3.21 11.89 0.78
C GLY A 494 2.29 11.88 -0.44
N MET A 495 1.66 10.73 -0.68
CA MET A 495 0.62 10.58 -1.69
C MET A 495 -0.61 9.94 -1.05
N GLY A 496 -1.80 10.24 -1.55
CA GLY A 496 -3.01 9.56 -1.09
C GLY A 496 -4.10 9.63 -2.13
N GLY A 497 -4.96 8.62 -2.15
CA GLY A 497 -6.04 8.53 -3.11
C GLY A 497 -6.77 7.20 -3.06
N THR A 498 -7.61 6.99 -4.07
CA THR A 498 -8.41 5.78 -4.26
C THR A 498 -8.00 5.10 -5.57
N LEU A 499 -7.73 3.81 -5.51
CA LEU A 499 -7.56 2.94 -6.67
C LEU A 499 -8.77 2.04 -6.84
N VAL A 500 -9.20 1.83 -8.09
CA VAL A 500 -10.25 0.87 -8.44
C VAL A 500 -9.70 -0.08 -9.50
N LEU A 501 -9.56 -1.35 -9.13
CA LEU A 501 -8.98 -2.38 -9.98
C LEU A 501 -10.05 -3.40 -10.37
N PRO A 502 -10.36 -3.55 -11.67
CA PRO A 502 -11.26 -4.60 -12.12
C PRO A 502 -10.62 -5.98 -11.97
N THR A 503 -11.47 -6.98 -11.73
CA THR A 503 -11.07 -8.39 -11.78
C THR A 503 -11.39 -9.01 -13.13
N THR A 504 -10.62 -10.04 -13.47
CA THR A 504 -10.86 -10.90 -14.62
C THR A 504 -11.91 -11.97 -14.30
N ALA A 505 -12.39 -12.68 -15.33
CA ALA A 505 -13.29 -13.82 -15.15
C ALA A 505 -12.68 -14.96 -14.30
N SER A 506 -11.34 -15.05 -14.22
CA SER A 506 -10.62 -16.01 -13.39
C SER A 506 -10.39 -15.53 -11.94
N ASN A 507 -11.10 -14.50 -11.48
CA ASN A 507 -10.95 -13.90 -10.14
C ASN A 507 -9.50 -13.48 -9.84
N SER A 508 -8.82 -12.93 -10.84
CA SER A 508 -7.49 -12.34 -10.71
C SER A 508 -7.56 -10.84 -10.99
N LEU A 509 -6.56 -10.06 -10.60
CA LEU A 509 -6.55 -8.62 -10.95
C LEU A 509 -6.31 -8.46 -12.45
N ALA A 510 -6.93 -7.44 -13.05
CA ALA A 510 -6.64 -7.06 -14.44
C ALA A 510 -5.21 -6.53 -14.64
N GLY A 511 -4.50 -6.15 -13.57
CA GLY A 511 -3.09 -5.79 -13.56
C GLY A 511 -2.52 -5.89 -12.15
N GLY A 512 -1.21 -6.02 -12.02
CA GLY A 512 -0.55 -6.18 -10.71
C GLY A 512 -0.65 -4.92 -9.85
N LEU A 513 -1.13 -5.04 -8.61
CA LEU A 513 -1.17 -3.97 -7.62
C LEU A 513 0.21 -3.78 -6.99
N VAL A 514 0.71 -2.55 -6.97
CA VAL A 514 1.87 -2.15 -6.16
C VAL A 514 1.59 -0.78 -5.56
N LEU A 515 1.61 -0.65 -4.24
CA LEU A 515 1.44 0.63 -3.54
C LEU A 515 2.55 0.80 -2.51
N GLY A 516 3.21 1.96 -2.47
CA GLY A 516 4.20 2.30 -1.44
C GLY A 516 5.62 2.42 -1.98
N TYR A 517 6.64 2.23 -1.14
CA TYR A 517 8.05 2.33 -1.50
C TYR A 517 8.68 0.94 -1.67
N PRO A 518 8.78 0.37 -2.89
CA PRO A 518 9.39 -0.94 -3.10
C PRO A 518 10.90 -0.93 -2.81
N LEU A 519 11.42 -2.07 -2.31
CA LEU A 519 12.78 -2.24 -1.76
C LEU A 519 13.94 -1.99 -2.74
N ASP A 520 13.70 -2.08 -4.04
CA ASP A 520 14.75 -1.96 -5.07
C ASP A 520 15.26 -0.50 -5.24
N LYS A 521 14.83 0.41 -4.36
CA LYS A 521 15.06 1.85 -4.42
C LYS A 521 15.70 2.36 -3.13
N VAL A 522 17.02 2.23 -3.00
CA VAL A 522 17.78 2.69 -1.83
C VAL A 522 18.38 4.07 -2.09
N ASP A 523 18.29 4.97 -1.11
CA ASP A 523 19.00 6.26 -1.14
C ASP A 523 20.51 6.01 -0.92
N GLY A 524 21.36 6.46 -1.86
CA GLY A 524 22.82 6.35 -1.78
C GLY A 524 23.45 7.63 -1.21
N GLY A 525 24.49 7.51 -0.38
CA GLY A 525 25.19 8.67 0.21
C GLY A 525 24.40 9.40 1.30
N VAL A 526 23.48 8.70 1.97
CA VAL A 526 22.63 9.23 3.04
C VAL A 526 23.02 8.57 4.37
N ASP A 527 23.78 9.28 5.21
CA ASP A 527 23.95 8.90 6.61
C ASP A 527 22.65 9.20 7.36
N GLY A 528 21.75 8.22 7.39
CA GLY A 528 20.40 8.31 7.93
C GLY A 528 20.34 8.87 9.35
N LYS A 529 19.95 10.14 9.49
CA LYS A 529 19.35 10.64 10.73
C LYS A 529 17.85 10.79 10.50
N MET A 530 17.11 10.14 11.40
CA MET A 530 15.64 10.08 11.46
C MET A 530 14.94 11.38 11.05
N GLY A 531 13.80 11.23 10.38
CA GLY A 531 12.93 12.31 9.93
C GLY A 531 12.45 13.20 11.07
N PHE A 532 11.85 14.36 10.77
CA PHE A 532 11.36 15.27 11.82
C PHE A 532 10.20 14.67 12.64
N TYR A 533 9.28 13.93 12.01
CA TYR A 533 8.20 13.21 12.69
C TYR A 533 8.70 12.02 13.50
N GLU A 534 9.69 11.29 13.00
CA GLU A 534 10.41 10.26 13.76
C GLU A 534 11.17 10.88 14.93
N ARG A 535 11.83 12.03 14.73
CA ARG A 535 12.45 12.82 15.81
C ARG A 535 11.44 13.34 16.81
N LEU A 536 10.24 13.72 16.40
CA LEU A 536 9.15 14.13 17.28
C LEU A 536 8.61 12.96 18.09
N ALA A 537 8.35 11.80 17.45
CA ALA A 537 7.93 10.57 18.11
C ALA A 537 8.99 10.09 19.13
N VAL A 538 10.27 10.15 18.76
CA VAL A 538 11.41 9.83 19.61
C VAL A 538 11.66 10.89 20.69
N ALA A 539 11.44 12.18 20.41
CA ALA A 539 11.56 13.25 21.39
C ALA A 539 10.44 13.20 22.43
N THR A 540 9.21 12.88 22.02
CA THR A 540 8.10 12.62 22.95
C THR A 540 8.41 11.41 23.83
N ALA A 541 8.99 10.34 23.28
CA ALA A 541 9.42 9.17 24.05
C ALA A 541 10.60 9.46 25.01
N LYS A 542 11.57 10.30 24.63
CA LYS A 542 12.71 10.67 25.48
C LYS A 542 12.36 11.69 26.57
N SER A 543 11.39 12.56 26.33
CA SER A 543 10.97 13.60 27.29
C SER A 543 10.35 13.05 28.59
N ALA A 544 9.87 11.80 28.57
CA ALA A 544 9.19 11.16 29.70
C ALA A 544 10.15 10.77 30.85
N ASN A 545 11.45 10.58 30.59
CA ASN A 545 12.42 10.12 31.60
C ASN A 545 13.56 11.10 31.91
N MET A 546 13.59 12.28 31.29
CA MET A 546 14.62 13.28 31.63
C MET A 546 14.29 13.93 32.98
N SER A 547 15.22 13.78 33.92
CA SER A 547 15.18 14.45 35.21
C SER A 547 15.18 15.98 35.01
N ALA A 548 14.61 16.74 35.94
CA ALA A 548 14.58 18.21 35.87
C ALA A 548 15.98 18.83 35.69
N ARG A 549 17.04 18.13 36.16
CA ARG A 549 18.44 18.51 36.00
C ARG A 549 18.92 18.39 34.54
N GLU A 550 18.52 17.34 33.82
CA GLU A 550 18.86 17.16 32.40
C GLU A 550 18.03 18.09 31.49
N ARG A 551 16.81 18.45 31.89
CA ARG A 551 16.01 19.50 31.24
C ARG A 551 16.65 20.88 31.36
N MET A 552 17.32 21.16 32.48
CA MET A 552 18.07 22.42 32.65
C MET A 552 19.35 22.45 31.81
N GLN A 553 20.07 21.34 31.64
CA GLN A 553 21.26 21.30 30.79
C GLN A 553 20.96 21.41 29.28
N THR A 554 19.85 20.82 28.83
CA THR A 554 19.36 20.99 27.44
C THR A 554 18.75 22.37 27.19
N SER A 555 18.16 23.00 28.21
CA SER A 555 17.69 24.39 28.11
C SER A 555 18.83 25.41 28.17
N ALA A 556 19.91 25.14 28.92
CA ALA A 556 21.10 26.00 28.96
C ALA A 556 21.86 26.01 27.62
N SER A 557 21.81 24.92 26.86
CA SER A 557 22.38 24.86 25.50
C SER A 557 21.50 25.55 24.44
N GLN A 558 20.22 25.82 24.72
CA GLN A 558 19.33 26.61 23.85
C GLN A 558 19.23 28.10 24.24
N ARG A 559 19.68 28.51 25.44
CA ARG A 559 19.58 29.91 25.91
C ARG A 559 20.88 30.72 25.84
N LEU A 560 21.97 30.16 25.30
CA LEU A 560 23.22 30.90 25.05
C LEU A 560 23.31 31.56 23.66
N TRP A 561 22.24 31.52 22.86
CA TRP A 561 22.18 32.20 21.56
C TRP A 561 21.00 33.18 21.52
N SER A 562 21.04 34.14 22.45
CA SER A 562 20.28 35.38 22.40
C SER A 562 20.71 36.25 23.59
N MET A 563 21.85 36.94 23.45
CA MET A 563 21.99 38.38 23.70
C MET A 563 23.47 38.79 23.79
N LYS A 564 23.78 39.80 22.96
CA LYS A 564 25.04 40.51 22.67
C LYS A 564 26.03 39.81 21.74
#